data_AF-A0A9E4YMN3-F1
#
_entry.id   AF-A0A9E4YMN3-F1
#
_cell.length_a   1.000
_cell.length_b   1.000
_cell.length_c   1.000
_cell.angle_alpha   90.00
_cell.angle_beta   90.00
_cell.angle_gamma   90.00
#
_symmetry.space_group_name_H-M   'P 1'
#
loop_
_entity.id
_entity.type
_entity.pdbx_description
1 polymer ?
#
loop_
_entity_poly.entity_id
_entity_poly.type
_entity_poly.pdbx_seq_one_letter_code
_entity_poly.pdbx_strand_id
1 'polypeptide(L)'
;MADSPIDYNTRGALAFITLNRPERLNAIGAGMTAGLRDAVVKANGDGDVRVIILRGAGRAFCAGYDLQGAPQAEANAQERTGGWDPVADYAFMSENVRCFMSLWESRKPVIAQVHGWCVGGGTDMALCSDLIFMADDARIGYPPARIWGTPTTNMWVYRLGLEN
;
A
#
# COMPACT_ATOMS: atom_id res chain seq x y z
N MET A 1 2.51 18.83 14.37
CA MET A 1 1.97 18.35 13.07
C MET A 1 2.38 16.90 12.96
N ALA A 2 1.48 15.98 12.64
CA ALA A 2 1.87 14.59 12.45
C ALA A 2 2.81 14.49 11.23
N ASP A 3 3.87 13.70 11.33
CA ASP A 3 4.76 13.44 10.19
C ASP A 3 3.97 12.76 9.06
N SER A 4 4.37 13.05 7.82
CA SER A 4 3.73 12.50 6.62
C SER A 4 3.80 10.96 6.64
N PRO A 5 2.71 10.23 6.32
CA PRO A 5 2.74 8.76 6.26
C PRO A 5 3.59 8.23 5.10
N ILE A 6 4.00 9.11 4.16
CA ILE A 6 4.87 8.81 3.03
C ILE A 6 5.99 9.84 2.98
N ASP A 7 7.23 9.36 2.96
CA ASP A 7 8.40 10.18 2.68
C ASP A 7 8.84 10.02 1.23
N TYR A 8 9.14 11.14 0.58
CA TYR A 8 9.68 11.18 -0.77
C TYR A 8 11.06 11.84 -0.78
N ASN A 9 12.07 11.14 -1.28
CA ASN A 9 13.40 11.70 -1.50
C ASN A 9 14.01 11.19 -2.82
N THR A 10 14.95 11.93 -3.39
CA THR A 10 15.67 11.53 -4.60
C THR A 10 17.16 11.37 -4.33
N ARG A 11 17.80 10.43 -5.04
CA ARG A 11 19.25 10.26 -5.05
C ARG A 11 19.70 9.92 -6.47
N GLY A 12 20.27 10.90 -7.17
CA GLY A 12 20.54 10.76 -8.59
C GLY A 12 19.25 10.45 -9.35
N ALA A 13 19.28 9.41 -10.17
CA ALA A 13 18.14 9.00 -11.00
C ALA A 13 17.05 8.20 -10.24
N LEU A 14 17.18 8.02 -8.93
CA LEU A 14 16.27 7.20 -8.12
C LEU A 14 15.35 8.09 -7.29
N ALA A 15 14.04 7.82 -7.34
CA ALA A 15 13.07 8.34 -6.37
C ALA A 15 12.76 7.25 -5.34
N PHE A 16 12.92 7.57 -4.06
CA PHE A 16 12.58 6.70 -2.94
C PHE A 16 11.24 7.14 -2.34
N ILE A 17 10.25 6.26 -2.41
CA ILE A 17 8.96 6.39 -1.75
C ILE A 17 8.99 5.47 -0.53
N THR A 18 9.00 6.05 0.66
CA THR A 18 9.11 5.31 1.92
C THR A 18 7.81 5.38 2.70
N LEU A 19 7.19 4.24 2.99
CA LEU A 19 6.08 4.14 3.93
C LEU A 19 6.61 4.48 5.33
N ASN A 20 6.10 5.55 5.94
CA ASN A 20 6.72 6.18 7.11
C ASN A 20 5.79 6.20 8.34
N ARG A 21 5.42 5.01 8.81
CA ARG A 21 4.78 4.81 10.13
C ARG A 21 5.45 3.64 10.86
N PRO A 22 6.79 3.68 11.09
CA PRO A 22 7.56 2.53 11.56
C PRO A 22 7.06 1.98 12.91
N GLU A 23 6.55 2.84 13.78
CA GLU A 23 5.94 2.52 15.07
C GLU A 23 4.65 1.70 14.95
N ARG A 24 3.98 1.79 13.79
CA ARG A 24 2.78 1.02 13.41
C ARG A 24 3.08 -0.03 12.34
N LEU A 25 4.34 -0.43 12.14
CA LEU A 25 4.74 -1.36 11.07
C LEU A 25 4.29 -0.90 9.67
N ASN A 26 4.25 0.41 9.46
CA ASN A 26 3.77 1.06 8.23
C ASN A 26 2.34 0.66 7.85
N ALA A 27 1.48 0.40 8.83
CA ALA A 27 0.08 0.11 8.59
C ALA A 27 -0.62 1.24 7.81
N ILE A 28 -1.50 0.86 6.89
CA ILE A 28 -2.23 1.77 5.99
C ILE A 28 -3.35 2.44 6.80
N GLY A 29 -3.07 3.67 7.21
CA GLY A 29 -4.03 4.56 7.86
C GLY A 29 -4.36 5.75 6.97
N ALA A 30 -4.91 6.80 7.59
CA ALA A 30 -5.31 8.02 6.88
C ALA A 30 -4.14 8.63 6.07
N GLY A 31 -4.40 8.97 4.81
CA GLY A 31 -3.46 9.66 3.93
C GLY A 31 -2.34 8.80 3.31
N MET A 32 -2.16 7.54 3.74
CA MET A 32 -1.10 6.67 3.21
C MET A 32 -1.27 6.40 1.71
N THR A 33 -2.47 6.00 1.29
CA THR A 33 -2.76 5.63 -0.11
C THR A 33 -2.71 6.84 -1.04
N ALA A 34 -3.33 7.96 -0.64
CA ALA A 34 -3.25 9.22 -1.38
C ALA A 34 -1.79 9.72 -1.48
N GLY A 35 -1.04 9.70 -0.38
CA GLY A 35 0.36 10.11 -0.37
C GLY A 35 1.26 9.24 -1.27
N LEU A 36 0.98 7.94 -1.35
CA LEU A 36 1.66 7.02 -2.27
C LEU A 36 1.44 7.44 -3.72
N ARG A 37 0.18 7.66 -4.11
CA ARG A 37 -0.17 8.12 -5.45
C ARG A 37 0.50 9.45 -5.77
N ASP A 38 0.45 10.41 -4.86
CA ASP A 38 1.00 11.74 -5.07
C ASP A 38 2.54 11.68 -5.22
N ALA A 39 3.21 10.80 -4.47
CA ALA A 39 4.63 10.53 -4.62
C ALA A 39 4.98 9.89 -5.98
N VAL A 40 4.14 8.97 -6.49
CA VAL A 40 4.29 8.40 -7.83
C VAL A 40 4.08 9.45 -8.92
N VAL A 41 3.04 10.29 -8.81
CA VAL A 41 2.80 11.40 -9.74
C VAL A 41 3.99 12.35 -9.77
N LYS A 42 4.55 12.69 -8.60
CA LYS A 42 5.75 13.51 -8.48
C LYS A 42 6.95 12.89 -9.20
N ALA A 43 7.24 11.61 -8.97
CA ALA A 43 8.31 10.90 -9.66
C ALA A 43 8.11 10.83 -11.18
N ASN A 44 6.87 10.64 -11.63
CA ASN A 44 6.55 10.60 -13.05
C ASN A 44 6.74 11.94 -13.76
N GLY A 45 6.49 13.06 -13.05
CA GLY A 45 6.69 14.42 -13.54
C GLY A 45 8.15 14.89 -13.53
N ASP A 46 9.04 14.17 -12.83
CA ASP A 46 10.45 14.51 -12.73
C ASP A 46 11.25 13.89 -13.89
N GLY A 47 11.94 14.75 -14.65
CA GLY A 47 12.77 14.36 -15.79
C GLY A 47 14.06 13.66 -15.39
N ASP A 48 14.57 13.94 -14.18
CA ASP A 48 15.82 13.35 -13.68
C ASP A 48 15.57 11.97 -13.07
N VAL A 49 14.36 11.69 -12.60
CA VAL A 49 13.96 10.38 -12.07
C VAL A 49 13.76 9.38 -13.21
N ARG A 50 14.41 8.22 -13.05
CA ARG A 50 14.36 7.09 -14.00
C ARG A 50 13.74 5.84 -13.40
N VAL A 51 13.86 5.64 -12.08
CA VAL A 51 13.34 4.46 -11.37
C VAL A 51 12.77 4.88 -10.02
N ILE A 52 11.64 4.28 -9.63
CA ILE A 52 11.01 4.44 -8.32
C ILE A 52 11.37 3.24 -7.45
N ILE A 53 11.82 3.49 -6.24
CA ILE A 53 12.05 2.50 -5.19
C ILE A 53 10.98 2.67 -4.12
N LEU A 54 10.08 1.69 -4.00
CA LEU A 54 9.09 1.61 -2.94
C LEU A 54 9.65 0.79 -1.77
N ARG A 55 9.63 1.34 -0.56
CA ARG A 55 10.14 0.65 0.65
C ARG A 55 9.36 1.04 1.90
N GLY A 56 9.53 0.30 2.99
CA GLY A 56 9.04 0.68 4.32
C GLY A 56 10.14 1.28 5.21
N ALA A 57 9.77 2.16 6.13
CA ALA A 57 10.64 2.59 7.22
C ALA A 57 10.70 1.54 8.34
N GLY A 58 11.80 1.49 9.08
CA GLY A 58 11.94 0.65 10.27
C GLY A 58 11.92 -0.85 9.96
N ARG A 59 11.23 -1.63 10.78
CA ARG A 59 11.35 -3.10 10.85
C ARG A 59 10.45 -3.91 9.91
N ALA A 60 9.63 -3.26 9.09
CA ALA A 60 8.72 -3.93 8.16
C ALA A 60 8.49 -3.10 6.91
N PHE A 61 8.12 -3.76 5.81
CA PHE A 61 7.60 -3.09 4.64
C PHE A 61 6.24 -2.46 4.96
N CYS A 62 5.20 -3.28 5.21
CA CYS A 62 3.85 -2.84 5.55
C CYS A 62 3.02 -3.97 6.17
N ALA A 63 2.39 -3.70 7.31
CA ALA A 63 1.50 -4.63 8.01
C ALA A 63 0.03 -4.67 7.48
N GLY A 64 -0.26 -4.02 6.37
CA GLY A 64 -1.63 -3.94 5.81
C GLY A 64 -2.45 -2.82 6.43
N TYR A 65 -3.79 -2.89 6.35
CA TYR A 65 -4.68 -1.86 6.88
C TYR A 65 -4.55 -1.71 8.40
N ASP A 66 -4.63 -0.46 8.87
CA ASP A 66 -4.55 -0.13 10.30
C ASP A 66 -5.82 -0.57 11.03
N LEU A 67 -5.80 -1.80 11.54
CA LEU A 67 -6.93 -2.39 12.27
C LEU A 67 -7.10 -1.85 13.68
N GLN A 68 -6.21 -1.01 14.21
CA GLN A 68 -6.43 -0.39 15.52
C GLN A 68 -7.36 0.82 15.43
N GLY A 69 -7.52 1.42 14.25
CA GLY A 69 -8.57 2.41 13.96
C GLY A 69 -9.89 1.79 13.47
N ALA A 70 -9.86 0.55 12.98
CA ALA A 70 -11.02 -0.17 12.46
C ALA A 70 -12.13 -0.50 13.49
N PRO A 71 -11.86 -0.95 14.73
CA PRO A 71 -12.93 -1.19 15.70
C PRO A 71 -13.62 0.11 16.11
N GLN A 72 -12.97 1.27 15.98
CA GLN A 72 -13.64 2.56 16.14
C GLN A 72 -14.57 2.84 14.96
N ALA A 73 -14.20 2.48 13.72
CA ALA A 73 -15.05 2.66 12.54
C ALA A 73 -16.25 1.68 12.51
N GLU A 74 -16.07 0.45 12.98
CA GLU A 74 -17.16 -0.54 13.15
C GLU A 74 -18.05 -0.22 14.36
N ALA A 75 -17.48 0.22 15.49
CA ALA A 75 -18.27 0.77 16.60
C ALA A 75 -19.01 2.05 16.20
N ASN A 76 -18.38 2.91 15.40
CA ASN A 76 -19.03 4.07 14.81
C ASN A 76 -20.02 3.69 13.69
N ALA A 77 -19.96 2.50 13.09
CA ALA A 77 -20.99 2.05 12.14
C ALA A 77 -22.31 1.73 12.85
N GLN A 78 -22.23 1.37 14.14
CA GLN A 78 -23.40 1.27 15.03
C GLN A 78 -23.87 2.65 15.55
N GLU A 79 -23.00 3.67 15.62
CA GLU A 79 -23.38 5.04 16.00
C GLU A 79 -23.72 5.96 14.81
N ARG A 80 -23.35 5.59 13.57
CA ARG A 80 -23.82 6.25 12.34
C ARG A 80 -25.30 5.93 12.19
N THR A 81 -26.13 6.95 12.30
CA THR A 81 -27.60 6.90 12.26
C THR A 81 -28.22 6.34 10.96
N GLY A 82 -27.44 5.70 10.07
CA GLY A 82 -27.86 5.23 8.75
C GLY A 82 -27.39 3.83 8.33
N GLY A 83 -26.71 3.06 9.19
CA GLY A 83 -26.22 1.72 8.85
C GLY A 83 -25.05 1.69 7.86
N TRP A 84 -24.71 0.49 7.38
CA TRP A 84 -23.67 0.30 6.35
C TRP A 84 -24.14 0.82 4.99
N ASP A 85 -23.34 1.68 4.36
CA ASP A 85 -23.58 2.19 3.01
C ASP A 85 -22.61 1.49 2.03
N PRO A 86 -23.10 0.53 1.22
CA PRO A 86 -22.26 -0.20 0.27
C PRO A 86 -21.66 0.70 -0.82
N VAL A 87 -22.31 1.80 -1.18
CA VAL A 87 -21.83 2.71 -2.23
C VAL A 87 -20.66 3.52 -1.70
N ALA A 88 -20.77 4.05 -0.48
CA ALA A 88 -19.67 4.75 0.18
C ALA A 88 -18.48 3.82 0.44
N ASP A 89 -18.73 2.59 0.88
CA ASP A 89 -17.69 1.59 1.12
C ASP A 89 -16.96 1.20 -0.18
N TYR A 90 -17.71 0.91 -1.25
CA TYR A 90 -17.16 0.66 -2.57
C TYR A 90 -16.34 1.86 -3.09
N ALA A 91 -16.83 3.09 -2.92
CA ALA A 91 -16.11 4.29 -3.35
C ALA A 91 -14.77 4.44 -2.62
N PHE A 92 -14.76 4.23 -1.30
CA PHE A 92 -13.55 4.28 -0.48
C PHE A 92 -12.54 3.19 -0.87
N MET A 93 -12.99 1.95 -0.99
CA MET A 93 -12.14 0.82 -1.42
C MET A 93 -11.62 1.01 -2.84
N SER A 94 -12.45 1.45 -3.78
CA SER A 94 -12.05 1.73 -5.16
C SER A 94 -10.97 2.81 -5.25
N GLU A 95 -11.05 3.83 -4.40
CA GLU A 95 -10.02 4.87 -4.37
C GLU A 95 -8.68 4.37 -3.83
N ASN A 96 -8.70 3.51 -2.80
CA ASN A 96 -7.48 2.86 -2.32
C ASN A 96 -6.85 1.99 -3.41
N VAL A 97 -7.66 1.21 -4.14
CA VAL A 97 -7.17 0.40 -5.27
C VAL A 97 -6.55 1.27 -6.36
N ARG A 98 -7.20 2.38 -6.76
CA ARG A 98 -6.62 3.35 -7.71
C ARG A 98 -5.29 3.91 -7.23
N CYS A 99 -5.16 4.18 -5.93
CA CYS A 99 -3.90 4.64 -5.36
C CYS A 99 -2.80 3.56 -5.41
N PHE A 100 -3.10 2.29 -5.13
CA PHE A 100 -2.14 1.20 -5.29
C PHE A 100 -1.73 1.00 -6.76
N MET A 101 -2.72 1.00 -7.66
CA MET A 101 -2.50 0.84 -9.10
C MET A 101 -1.72 1.99 -9.72
N SER A 102 -1.58 3.15 -9.05
CA SER A 102 -0.66 4.19 -9.52
C SER A 102 0.78 3.70 -9.69
N LEU A 103 1.21 2.72 -8.88
CA LEU A 103 2.50 2.05 -9.04
C LEU A 103 2.56 1.24 -10.34
N TRP A 104 1.51 0.48 -10.63
CA TRP A 104 1.40 -0.35 -11.84
C TRP A 104 1.31 0.49 -13.11
N GLU A 105 0.59 1.60 -13.04
CA GLU A 105 0.37 2.54 -14.16
C GLU A 105 1.50 3.58 -14.29
N SER A 106 2.54 3.48 -13.46
CA SER A 106 3.67 4.38 -13.47
C SER A 106 4.37 4.38 -14.82
N ARG A 107 4.82 5.57 -15.27
CA ARG A 107 5.60 5.72 -16.52
C ARG A 107 7.08 5.43 -16.32
N LYS A 108 7.50 5.22 -15.07
CA LYS A 108 8.87 4.90 -14.65
C LYS A 108 8.84 3.53 -13.98
N PRO A 109 9.83 2.65 -14.22
CA PRO A 109 9.95 1.37 -13.54
C PRO A 109 9.88 1.52 -12.02
N VAL A 110 9.09 0.65 -11.38
CA VAL A 110 8.88 0.59 -9.93
C VAL A 110 9.49 -0.69 -9.38
N ILE A 111 10.37 -0.54 -8.38
CA ILE A 111 10.98 -1.65 -7.67
C ILE A 111 10.54 -1.62 -6.21
N ALA A 112 9.87 -2.69 -5.75
CA ALA A 112 9.57 -2.88 -4.35
C ALA A 112 10.76 -3.52 -3.62
N GLN A 113 11.26 -2.83 -2.59
CA GLN A 113 12.26 -3.33 -1.65
C GLN A 113 11.55 -3.78 -0.38
N VAL A 114 11.33 -5.09 -0.24
CA VAL A 114 10.52 -5.69 0.82
C VAL A 114 11.41 -6.34 1.88
N HIS A 115 11.19 -5.97 3.15
CA HIS A 115 11.82 -6.56 4.32
C HIS A 115 10.79 -6.73 5.45
N GLY A 116 11.05 -7.64 6.39
CA GLY A 116 10.12 -7.91 7.48
C GLY A 116 8.72 -8.28 6.98
N TRP A 117 7.67 -7.62 7.49
CA TRP A 117 6.29 -7.94 7.14
C TRP A 117 5.79 -7.18 5.90
N CYS A 118 5.21 -7.91 4.94
CA CYS A 118 4.45 -7.38 3.81
C CYS A 118 3.12 -8.14 3.72
N VAL A 119 2.06 -7.64 4.36
CA VAL A 119 0.82 -8.42 4.52
C VAL A 119 -0.43 -7.61 4.18
N GLY A 120 -1.48 -8.30 3.71
CA GLY A 120 -2.76 -7.67 3.36
C GLY A 120 -2.57 -6.55 2.33
N GLY A 121 -3.03 -5.34 2.64
CA GLY A 121 -2.82 -4.16 1.79
C GLY A 121 -1.34 -3.83 1.49
N GLY A 122 -0.40 -4.29 2.33
CA GLY A 122 1.04 -4.22 2.01
C GLY A 122 1.38 -4.98 0.72
N THR A 123 0.74 -6.13 0.51
CA THR A 123 0.91 -6.93 -0.70
C THR A 123 0.19 -6.32 -1.90
N ASP A 124 -0.96 -5.66 -1.67
CA ASP A 124 -1.65 -4.91 -2.72
C ASP A 124 -0.75 -3.79 -3.28
N MET A 125 0.06 -3.13 -2.44
CA MET A 125 1.07 -2.17 -2.92
C MET A 125 2.25 -2.85 -3.62
N ALA A 126 2.87 -3.84 -2.98
CA ALA A 126 4.10 -4.45 -3.48
C ALA A 126 3.90 -5.12 -4.85
N LEU A 127 2.78 -5.83 -5.04
CA LEU A 127 2.51 -6.61 -6.26
C LEU A 127 2.18 -5.73 -7.48
N CYS A 128 1.82 -4.47 -7.27
CA CYS A 128 1.70 -3.46 -8.32
C CYS A 128 3.06 -2.95 -8.85
N SER A 129 4.19 -3.29 -8.23
CA SER A 129 5.53 -2.87 -8.69
C SER A 129 6.06 -3.79 -9.80
N ASP A 130 6.83 -3.29 -10.77
CA ASP A 130 7.38 -4.11 -11.85
C ASP A 130 8.23 -5.28 -11.33
N LEU A 131 9.15 -4.98 -10.42
CA LEU A 131 10.05 -5.94 -9.77
C LEU A 131 9.91 -5.87 -8.24
N ILE A 132 10.08 -7.03 -7.59
CA ILE A 132 10.02 -7.17 -6.14
C ILE A 132 11.30 -7.87 -5.69
N PHE A 133 12.08 -7.20 -4.86
CA PHE A 133 13.22 -7.79 -4.17
C PHE A 133 12.88 -7.95 -2.70
N MET A 134 13.02 -9.17 -2.18
CA MET A 134 12.67 -9.52 -0.82
C MET A 134 13.92 -9.91 -0.04
N ALA A 135 14.02 -9.43 1.19
CA ALA A 135 14.99 -9.96 2.15
C ALA A 135 14.68 -11.42 2.49
N ASP A 136 15.70 -12.22 2.81
CA ASP A 136 15.56 -13.64 3.14
C ASP A 136 14.62 -13.91 4.33
N ASP A 137 14.52 -12.94 5.24
CA ASP A 137 13.68 -13.00 6.44
C ASP A 137 12.28 -12.39 6.25
N ALA A 138 11.98 -11.87 5.04
CA ALA A 138 10.71 -11.23 4.77
C ALA A 138 9.55 -12.24 4.76
N ARG A 139 8.40 -11.80 5.27
CA ARG A 139 7.15 -12.57 5.32
C ARG A 139 6.10 -11.85 4.50
N ILE A 140 5.64 -12.52 3.45
CA ILE A 140 4.59 -12.03 2.55
C ILE A 140 3.34 -12.91 2.62
N GLY A 141 2.17 -12.28 2.53
CA GLY A 141 0.93 -13.04 2.40
C GLY A 141 -0.33 -12.19 2.54
N TYR A 142 -1.49 -12.81 2.27
CA TYR A 142 -2.78 -12.15 2.39
C TYR A 142 -3.66 -12.79 3.49
N PRO A 143 -3.35 -12.58 4.79
CA PRO A 143 -4.17 -13.04 5.91
C PRO A 143 -5.68 -12.78 5.80
N PRO A 144 -6.17 -11.64 5.23
CA PRO A 144 -7.60 -11.36 5.12
C PRO A 144 -8.39 -12.39 4.31
N ALA A 145 -7.77 -13.18 3.42
CA ALA A 145 -8.44 -14.23 2.64
C ALA A 145 -9.22 -15.25 3.49
N ARG A 146 -8.87 -15.40 4.77
CA ARG A 146 -9.53 -16.35 5.68
C ARG A 146 -10.87 -15.87 6.22
N ILE A 147 -11.12 -14.55 6.26
CA ILE A 147 -12.24 -13.96 7.01
C ILE A 147 -12.89 -12.78 6.27
N TRP A 148 -12.12 -11.99 5.53
CA TRP A 148 -12.51 -10.66 5.04
C TRP A 148 -12.49 -10.51 3.51
N GLY A 149 -12.26 -11.60 2.78
CA GLY A 149 -12.37 -11.64 1.32
C GLY A 149 -11.05 -11.57 0.57
N THR A 150 -11.12 -11.20 -0.71
CA THR A 150 -10.05 -11.35 -1.70
C THR A 150 -9.07 -10.15 -1.70
N PRO A 151 -7.82 -10.32 -2.21
CA PRO A 151 -6.95 -9.20 -2.57
C PRO A 151 -7.66 -8.14 -3.42
N THR A 152 -7.54 -6.87 -3.02
CA THR A 152 -8.30 -5.78 -3.64
C THR A 152 -7.82 -5.45 -5.05
N THR A 153 -6.52 -5.61 -5.30
CA THR A 153 -5.90 -5.39 -6.62
C THR A 153 -5.95 -6.61 -7.53
N ASN A 154 -6.29 -7.80 -7.00
CA ASN A 154 -6.19 -9.10 -7.67
C ASN A 154 -4.79 -9.44 -8.24
N MET A 155 -3.73 -8.72 -7.85
CA MET A 155 -2.38 -8.93 -8.38
C MET A 155 -1.75 -10.26 -7.93
N TRP A 156 -2.25 -10.85 -6.85
CA TRP A 156 -1.84 -12.20 -6.44
C TRP A 156 -2.11 -13.24 -7.54
N VAL A 157 -3.33 -13.27 -8.09
CA VAL A 157 -3.71 -14.18 -9.17
C VAL A 157 -2.95 -13.84 -10.46
N TYR A 158 -2.77 -12.54 -10.75
CA TYR A 158 -2.02 -12.10 -11.93
C TYR A 158 -0.54 -12.54 -11.89
N ARG A 159 0.11 -12.45 -10.73
CA ARG A 159 1.55 -12.74 -10.57
C ARG A 159 1.86 -14.21 -10.38
N LEU A 160 1.03 -14.94 -9.63
CA LEU A 160 1.31 -16.33 -9.25
C LEU A 160 0.46 -17.35 -10.02
N GLY A 161 -0.56 -16.88 -10.75
CA GLY A 161 -1.56 -17.73 -11.37
C GLY A 161 -2.69 -18.09 -10.39
N LEU A 162 -3.75 -18.68 -10.95
CA LEU A 162 -4.77 -19.36 -10.17
C LEU A 162 -4.22 -20.74 -9.76
N GLU A 163 -4.31 -21.08 -8.49
CA GLU A 163 -4.01 -22.45 -8.05
C GLU A 163 -5.12 -23.39 -8.55
N ASN A 164 -4.74 -24.47 -9.22
CA ASN A 164 -5.66 -25.51 -9.74
C ASN A 164 -5.95 -26.56 -8.67
#